data_AF-A0A928XJN1-F1
#
_entry.id   AF-A0A928XJN1-F1
#
_cell.length_a   1.000
_cell.length_b   1.000
_cell.length_c   1.000
_cell.angle_alpha   90.00
_cell.angle_beta   90.00
_cell.angle_gamma   90.00
#
_symmetry.space_group_name_H-M   'P 1'
#
loop_
_entity.id
_entity.type
_entity.pdbx_description
1 polymer ?
#
loop_
_entity_poly.entity_id
_entity_poly.type
_entity_poly.pdbx_seq_one_letter_code
_entity_poly.pdbx_strand_id
1 'polypeptide(L)'
;MMMMTEEEVRAWFLRAAQQGPGEANNFFNSFLGALPEINQRNYSGALSHGRSFLIHYCLSTDENAYRTIHKGAAYYWLGTFAFLANDYESATFFYDAAVAEDLRAGNNPANNLTPASGFILLQNDPPDHLAIPLINAARNRIEELITNYNARPGRPAGVGAITLNEIRERFLRPAISPGGEHWRSLATAFISFCLEWDYRNELFDLRPGPGTAEPFFLHLFKGCVLFESLLKGNPRQGIPAHSNLGSVLQNLHVHLGIPNNIRIGGIDFPTILRDLAGADDSIQTAILFTGRIRNTVGHDLGWVVQIDKHQYHRLFRMVTSSCLHAIACLYR
;
A
#
# COMPACT_ATOMS: atom_id res chain seq x y z
N MET A 1 -14.22 29.51 -10.20
CA MET A 1 -15.12 28.76 -9.30
C MET A 1 -16.44 29.48 -9.31
N MET A 2 -17.53 28.83 -9.71
CA MET A 2 -18.87 29.41 -9.54
C MET A 2 -19.07 29.51 -8.02
N MET A 3 -19.21 30.72 -7.48
CA MET A 3 -19.40 30.91 -6.05
C MET A 3 -20.81 30.44 -5.69
N MET A 4 -20.94 29.12 -5.45
CA MET A 4 -22.15 28.56 -4.87
C MET A 4 -22.27 29.07 -3.44
N THR A 5 -23.46 29.54 -3.09
CA THR A 5 -23.85 29.84 -1.71
C THR A 5 -23.93 28.55 -0.90
N GLU A 6 -23.83 28.66 0.44
CA GLU A 6 -23.92 27.52 1.34
C GLU A 6 -25.22 26.71 1.17
N GLU A 7 -26.33 27.41 0.88
CA GLU A 7 -27.63 26.79 0.59
C GLU A 7 -27.64 26.01 -0.72
N GLU A 8 -26.98 26.53 -1.77
CA GLU A 8 -26.85 25.83 -3.05
C GLU A 8 -26.00 24.55 -2.91
N VAL A 9 -24.90 24.62 -2.16
CA VAL A 9 -24.07 23.45 -1.86
C VAL A 9 -24.88 22.41 -1.07
N ARG A 10 -25.67 22.85 -0.09
CA ARG A 10 -26.54 21.97 0.72
C ARG A 10 -27.60 21.29 -0.13
N ALA A 11 -28.30 22.06 -0.96
CA ALA A 11 -29.33 21.55 -1.84
C ALA A 11 -28.76 20.54 -2.85
N TRP A 12 -27.55 20.78 -3.38
CA TRP A 12 -26.89 19.84 -4.27
C TRP A 12 -26.47 18.57 -3.54
N PHE A 13 -25.87 18.67 -2.35
CA PHE A 13 -25.50 17.52 -1.53
C PHE A 13 -26.70 16.60 -1.27
N LEU A 14 -27.81 17.16 -0.80
CA LEU A 14 -29.04 16.40 -0.49
C LEU A 14 -29.62 15.74 -1.76
N ARG A 15 -29.58 16.44 -2.90
CA ARG A 15 -30.03 15.89 -4.18
C ARG A 15 -29.12 14.76 -4.64
N ALA A 16 -27.80 14.94 -4.57
CA ALA A 16 -26.81 13.95 -4.97
C ALA A 16 -26.93 12.65 -4.14
N ALA A 17 -27.25 12.77 -2.86
CA ALA A 17 -27.53 11.61 -2.00
C ALA A 17 -28.74 10.77 -2.44
N GLN A 18 -29.71 11.38 -3.13
CA GLN A 18 -30.95 10.72 -3.58
C GLN A 18 -30.87 10.17 -5.01
N GLN A 19 -30.02 10.75 -5.85
CA GLN A 19 -29.99 10.46 -7.30
C GLN A 19 -28.97 9.39 -7.72
N GLY A 20 -28.20 8.85 -6.77
CA GLY A 20 -27.31 7.71 -6.98
C GLY A 20 -25.83 8.06 -7.29
N PRO A 21 -25.01 7.06 -7.64
CA PRO A 21 -23.55 7.22 -7.70
C PRO A 21 -23.03 8.26 -8.70
N GLY A 22 -23.68 8.42 -9.85
CA GLY A 22 -23.27 9.39 -10.87
C GLY A 22 -23.34 10.84 -10.37
N GLU A 23 -24.47 11.22 -9.76
CA GLU A 23 -24.67 12.56 -9.20
C GLU A 23 -23.80 12.82 -7.97
N ALA A 24 -23.60 11.80 -7.13
CA ALA A 24 -22.65 11.88 -6.03
C ALA A 24 -21.21 12.13 -6.51
N ASN A 25 -20.78 11.43 -7.55
CA ASN A 25 -19.45 11.64 -8.15
C ASN A 25 -19.33 13.04 -8.74
N ASN A 26 -20.35 13.54 -9.45
CA ASN A 26 -20.37 14.90 -10.01
C ASN A 26 -20.26 15.96 -8.92
N PHE A 27 -21.00 15.81 -7.83
CA PHE A 27 -20.91 16.67 -6.65
C PHE A 27 -19.47 16.69 -6.10
N PHE A 28 -18.92 15.54 -5.71
CA PHE A 28 -17.59 15.50 -5.10
C PHE A 28 -16.47 15.95 -6.03
N ASN A 29 -16.53 15.61 -7.33
CA ASN A 29 -15.55 16.07 -8.31
C ASN A 29 -15.58 17.59 -8.47
N SER A 30 -16.76 18.21 -8.41
CA SER A 30 -16.91 19.66 -8.55
C SER A 30 -16.35 20.43 -7.35
N PHE A 31 -16.50 19.90 -6.13
CA PHE A 31 -15.95 20.52 -4.92
C PHE A 31 -14.47 20.22 -4.74
N LEU A 32 -14.10 18.94 -4.71
CA LEU A 32 -12.74 18.52 -4.39
C LEU A 32 -11.77 18.77 -5.54
N GLY A 33 -12.20 18.57 -6.79
CA GLY A 33 -11.36 18.83 -7.96
C GLY A 33 -11.13 20.31 -8.25
N ALA A 34 -11.94 21.20 -7.67
CA ALA A 34 -11.83 22.65 -7.86
C ALA A 34 -11.11 23.37 -6.70
N LEU A 35 -10.57 22.64 -5.73
CA LEU A 35 -9.87 23.22 -4.58
C LEU A 35 -8.68 24.07 -5.04
N PRO A 36 -8.58 25.36 -4.63
CA PRO A 36 -7.48 26.24 -5.03
C PRO A 36 -6.11 25.70 -4.60
N GLU A 37 -6.06 24.94 -3.51
CA GLU A 37 -4.86 24.30 -2.98
C GLU A 37 -4.20 23.34 -4.00
N ILE A 38 -4.99 22.73 -4.90
CA ILE A 38 -4.47 21.85 -5.96
C ILE A 38 -3.59 22.65 -6.93
N ASN A 39 -4.07 23.81 -7.39
CA ASN A 39 -3.33 24.66 -8.31
C ASN A 39 -2.06 25.24 -7.67
N GLN A 40 -2.06 25.40 -6.34
CA GLN A 40 -0.92 25.86 -5.55
C GLN A 40 0.04 24.72 -5.16
N ARG A 41 -0.28 23.46 -5.51
CA ARG A 41 0.43 22.25 -5.07
C ARG A 41 0.50 22.10 -3.54
N ASN A 42 -0.44 22.69 -2.81
CA ASN A 42 -0.58 22.54 -1.36
C ASN A 42 -1.46 21.33 -1.04
N TYR A 43 -0.96 20.12 -1.31
CA TYR A 43 -1.75 18.90 -1.17
C TYR A 43 -2.11 18.55 0.28
N SER A 44 -1.28 18.92 1.26
CA SER A 44 -1.62 18.81 2.68
C SER A 44 -2.81 19.70 3.04
N GLY A 45 -2.85 20.93 2.49
CA GLY A 45 -3.99 21.82 2.62
C GLY A 45 -5.25 21.26 1.95
N ALA A 46 -5.13 20.76 0.72
CA ALA A 46 -6.23 20.13 0.00
C ALA A 46 -6.81 18.91 0.75
N LEU A 47 -5.95 18.09 1.34
CA LEU A 47 -6.34 16.95 2.18
C LEU A 47 -7.11 17.40 3.43
N SER A 48 -6.58 18.40 4.14
CA SER A 48 -7.23 18.95 5.35
C SER A 48 -8.60 19.55 5.03
N HIS A 49 -8.67 20.36 3.96
CA HIS A 49 -9.90 20.96 3.48
C HIS A 49 -10.92 19.89 3.08
N GLY A 50 -10.54 18.91 2.26
CA GLY A 50 -11.43 17.84 1.82
C GLY A 50 -11.96 17.00 2.99
N ARG A 51 -11.13 16.69 4.00
CA ARG A 51 -11.59 15.99 5.23
C ARG A 51 -12.58 16.84 6.03
N SER A 52 -12.28 18.13 6.18
CA SER A 52 -13.18 19.08 6.85
C SER A 52 -14.51 19.18 6.12
N PHE A 53 -14.51 19.22 4.78
CA PHE A 53 -15.72 19.24 3.98
C PHE A 53 -16.58 17.99 4.23
N LEU A 54 -16.00 16.78 4.22
CA LEU A 54 -16.79 15.57 4.48
C LEU A 54 -17.38 15.53 5.90
N ILE A 55 -16.58 15.86 6.92
CA ILE A 55 -16.97 15.70 8.33
C ILE A 55 -17.78 16.90 8.83
N HIS A 56 -17.28 18.12 8.63
CA HIS A 56 -17.87 19.31 9.22
C HIS A 56 -18.96 19.92 8.36
N TYR A 57 -19.00 19.62 7.05
CA TYR A 57 -20.06 20.11 6.17
C TYR A 57 -21.06 19.00 5.83
N CYS A 58 -20.65 17.92 5.14
CA CYS A 58 -21.61 16.92 4.67
C CYS A 58 -22.28 16.15 5.82
N LEU A 59 -21.49 15.61 6.75
CA LEU A 59 -22.03 14.83 7.88
C LEU A 59 -22.87 15.69 8.83
N SER A 60 -22.49 16.95 9.08
CA SER A 60 -23.26 17.85 9.94
C SER A 60 -24.56 18.37 9.30
N THR A 61 -24.59 18.47 7.97
CA THR A 61 -25.75 18.94 7.20
C THR A 61 -26.91 17.95 7.28
N ASP A 62 -26.63 16.68 7.01
CA ASP A 62 -27.60 15.58 7.13
C ASP A 62 -26.86 14.24 7.23
N GLU A 63 -26.93 13.62 8.41
CA GLU A 63 -26.23 12.37 8.69
C GLU A 63 -26.73 11.20 7.84
N ASN A 64 -28.03 11.14 7.56
CA ASN A 64 -28.60 10.06 6.76
C ASN A 64 -28.14 10.17 5.30
N ALA A 65 -28.21 11.37 4.73
CA ALA A 65 -27.70 11.65 3.39
C ALA A 65 -26.21 11.35 3.28
N TYR A 66 -25.41 11.71 4.30
CA TYR A 66 -23.97 11.42 4.33
C TYR A 66 -23.68 9.91 4.36
N ARG A 67 -24.47 9.14 5.11
CA ARG A 67 -24.32 7.69 5.17
C ARG A 67 -24.69 7.02 3.84
N THR A 68 -25.71 7.51 3.15
CA THR A 68 -26.23 6.87 1.92
C THR A 68 -25.50 7.30 0.64
N ILE A 69 -25.07 8.55 0.54
CA ILE A 69 -24.39 9.08 -0.66
C ILE A 69 -23.15 8.25 -1.00
N HIS A 70 -22.92 7.99 -2.29
CA HIS A 70 -21.73 7.27 -2.76
C HIS A 70 -20.48 8.14 -2.61
N LYS A 71 -19.48 7.68 -1.85
CA LYS A 71 -18.28 8.47 -1.51
C LYS A 71 -17.02 8.08 -2.28
N GLY A 72 -17.12 7.20 -3.28
CA GLY A 72 -15.97 6.71 -4.06
C GLY A 72 -15.10 7.83 -4.64
N ALA A 73 -15.71 8.82 -5.32
CA ALA A 73 -14.98 9.98 -5.85
C ALA A 73 -14.32 10.83 -4.74
N ALA A 74 -15.01 11.04 -3.62
CA ALA A 74 -14.47 11.81 -2.50
C ALA A 74 -13.20 11.16 -1.94
N TYR A 75 -13.27 9.86 -1.65
CA TYR A 75 -12.14 9.10 -1.14
C TYR A 75 -11.00 9.01 -2.17
N TYR A 76 -11.29 8.88 -3.46
CA TYR A 76 -10.27 8.94 -4.51
C TYR A 76 -9.46 10.25 -4.47
N TRP A 77 -10.12 11.40 -4.35
CA TRP A 77 -9.45 12.70 -4.25
C TRP A 77 -8.60 12.79 -2.98
N LEU A 78 -9.16 12.41 -1.82
CA LEU A 78 -8.42 12.43 -0.55
C LEU A 78 -7.19 11.49 -0.58
N GLY A 79 -7.32 10.31 -1.19
CA GLY A 79 -6.20 9.38 -1.36
C GLY A 79 -5.11 9.97 -2.25
N THR A 80 -5.51 10.65 -3.32
CA THR A 80 -4.57 11.34 -4.22
C THR A 80 -3.86 12.50 -3.52
N PHE A 81 -4.57 13.32 -2.75
CA PHE A 81 -3.96 14.42 -1.98
C PHE A 81 -3.02 13.91 -0.90
N ALA A 82 -3.43 12.88 -0.15
CA ALA A 82 -2.60 12.25 0.87
C ALA A 82 -1.29 11.72 0.28
N PHE A 83 -1.39 11.02 -0.87
CA PHE A 83 -0.20 10.54 -1.55
C PHE A 83 0.74 11.67 -1.96
N LEU A 84 0.21 12.71 -2.61
CA LEU A 84 1.00 13.85 -3.07
C LEU A 84 1.57 14.69 -1.91
N ALA A 85 1.04 14.51 -0.70
CA ALA A 85 1.57 15.07 0.54
C ALA A 85 2.55 14.13 1.27
N ASN A 86 2.95 13.00 0.66
CA ASN A 86 3.75 11.93 1.27
C ASN A 86 3.13 11.29 2.53
N ASP A 87 1.81 11.41 2.71
CA ASP A 87 1.03 10.70 3.72
C ASP A 87 0.52 9.38 3.12
N TYR A 88 1.44 8.43 2.99
CA TYR A 88 1.18 7.15 2.33
C TYR A 88 0.14 6.31 3.08
N GLU A 89 0.07 6.40 4.41
CA GLU A 89 -0.87 5.63 5.24
C GLU A 89 -2.32 6.10 5.02
N SER A 90 -2.55 7.41 5.07
CA SER A 90 -3.86 7.97 4.71
C SER A 90 -4.20 7.67 3.25
N ALA A 91 -3.22 7.70 2.34
CA ALA A 91 -3.45 7.36 0.95
C ALA A 91 -3.99 5.92 0.78
N THR A 92 -3.41 4.93 1.47
CA THR A 92 -3.90 3.53 1.39
C THR A 92 -5.33 3.43 1.91
N PHE A 93 -5.60 4.09 3.04
CA PHE A 93 -6.93 4.09 3.66
C PHE A 93 -7.99 4.64 2.69
N PHE A 94 -7.72 5.79 2.09
CA PHE A 94 -8.69 6.43 1.19
C PHE A 94 -8.85 5.70 -0.14
N TYR A 95 -7.79 5.14 -0.73
CA TYR A 95 -7.97 4.32 -1.94
C TYR A 95 -8.73 3.02 -1.66
N ASP A 96 -8.48 2.36 -0.53
CA ASP A 96 -9.27 1.20 -0.09
C ASP A 96 -10.74 1.56 0.12
N ALA A 97 -11.01 2.66 0.83
CA ALA A 97 -12.36 3.15 1.07
C ALA A 97 -13.10 3.52 -0.22
N ALA A 98 -12.40 4.10 -1.21
CA ALA A 98 -12.97 4.43 -2.51
C ALA A 98 -13.43 3.16 -3.25
N VAL A 99 -12.58 2.13 -3.32
CA VAL A 99 -12.94 0.87 -3.97
C VAL A 99 -14.04 0.14 -3.20
N ALA A 100 -14.06 0.21 -1.87
CA ALA A 100 -15.14 -0.36 -1.07
C ALA A 100 -16.50 0.30 -1.37
N GLU A 101 -16.54 1.62 -1.53
CA GLU A 101 -17.75 2.35 -1.94
C GLU A 101 -18.20 1.97 -3.36
N ASP A 102 -17.25 1.87 -4.29
CA ASP A 102 -17.53 1.46 -5.67
C ASP A 102 -18.15 0.05 -5.71
N LEU A 103 -17.57 -0.90 -4.97
CA LEU A 103 -18.09 -2.26 -4.85
C LEU A 103 -19.48 -2.28 -4.19
N ARG A 104 -19.71 -1.49 -3.14
CA ARG A 104 -21.01 -1.34 -2.48
C ARG A 104 -22.09 -0.84 -3.44
N ALA A 105 -21.73 0.02 -4.39
CA ALA A 105 -22.62 0.51 -5.43
C ALA A 105 -22.83 -0.47 -6.60
N GLY A 106 -22.19 -1.64 -6.58
CA GLY A 106 -22.29 -2.65 -7.64
C GLY A 106 -21.33 -2.44 -8.80
N ASN A 107 -20.36 -1.51 -8.68
CA ASN A 107 -19.30 -1.36 -9.68
C ASN A 107 -18.30 -2.52 -9.53
N ASN A 108 -18.41 -3.52 -10.41
CA ASN A 108 -17.44 -4.59 -10.49
C ASN A 108 -16.26 -4.16 -11.39
N PRO A 109 -15.00 -4.18 -10.89
CA PRO A 109 -13.83 -3.80 -11.69
C PRO A 109 -13.61 -4.62 -12.97
N ALA A 110 -14.25 -5.79 -13.10
CA ALA A 110 -14.26 -6.55 -14.35
C ALA A 110 -15.02 -5.84 -15.48
N ASN A 111 -16.04 -5.06 -15.14
CA ASN A 111 -16.96 -4.43 -16.10
C ASN A 111 -16.88 -2.89 -16.09
N ASN A 112 -16.43 -2.31 -14.98
CA ASN A 112 -16.33 -0.86 -14.80
C ASN A 112 -15.11 -0.54 -13.93
N LEU A 113 -13.99 -0.19 -14.57
CA LEU A 113 -12.76 0.17 -13.86
C LEU A 113 -12.83 1.63 -13.41
N THR A 114 -12.95 1.84 -12.10
CA THR A 114 -12.93 3.18 -11.52
C THR A 114 -11.49 3.68 -11.34
N PRO A 115 -11.24 5.00 -11.27
CA PRO A 115 -9.88 5.52 -11.04
C PRO A 115 -9.21 4.99 -9.76
N ALA A 116 -9.99 4.73 -8.70
CA ALA A 116 -9.48 4.13 -7.47
C ALA A 116 -9.06 2.67 -7.68
N SER A 117 -9.87 1.90 -8.41
CA SER A 117 -9.54 0.53 -8.80
C SER A 117 -8.32 0.50 -9.73
N GLY A 118 -8.23 1.44 -10.67
CA GLY A 118 -7.07 1.63 -11.54
C GLY A 118 -5.79 1.89 -10.76
N PHE A 119 -5.84 2.67 -9.67
CA PHE A 119 -4.69 2.85 -8.79
C PHE A 119 -4.23 1.53 -8.15
N ILE A 120 -5.14 0.72 -7.60
CA ILE A 120 -4.77 -0.57 -7.00
C ILE A 120 -4.27 -1.57 -8.06
N LEU A 121 -4.85 -1.58 -9.26
CA LEU A 121 -4.38 -2.42 -10.38
C LEU A 121 -3.11 -1.89 -11.05
N LEU A 122 -2.67 -0.68 -10.70
CA LEU A 122 -1.57 0.01 -11.35
C LEU A 122 -1.83 0.19 -12.86
N GLN A 123 -3.06 0.56 -13.24
CA GLN A 123 -3.54 0.76 -14.61
C GLN A 123 -4.04 2.18 -14.82
N ASN A 124 -3.70 2.79 -15.95
CA ASN A 124 -4.05 4.18 -16.30
C ASN A 124 -5.35 4.26 -17.12
N ASP A 125 -6.36 3.50 -16.76
CA ASP A 125 -7.64 3.49 -17.48
C ASP A 125 -8.76 3.87 -16.49
N PRO A 126 -9.49 4.99 -16.71
CA PRO A 126 -9.43 5.92 -17.85
C PRO A 126 -8.18 6.84 -17.88
N PRO A 127 -7.78 7.37 -19.05
CA PRO A 127 -6.50 8.05 -19.26
C PRO A 127 -6.39 9.50 -18.76
N ASP A 128 -7.44 10.05 -18.14
CA ASP A 128 -7.48 11.45 -17.68
C ASP A 128 -7.94 11.55 -16.21
N HIS A 129 -7.02 11.33 -15.27
CA HIS A 129 -7.30 11.51 -13.85
C HIS A 129 -6.04 11.95 -13.06
N LEU A 130 -6.22 12.66 -11.94
CA LEU A 130 -5.10 13.27 -11.18
C LEU A 130 -4.05 12.24 -10.71
N ALA A 131 -4.46 10.99 -10.46
CA ALA A 131 -3.56 9.95 -9.99
C ALA A 131 -2.62 9.34 -11.06
N ILE A 132 -2.64 9.75 -12.33
CA ILE A 132 -1.80 9.12 -13.37
C ILE A 132 -0.29 9.18 -13.06
N PRO A 133 0.28 10.33 -12.66
CA PRO A 133 1.70 10.38 -12.30
C PRO A 133 2.03 9.43 -11.15
N LEU A 134 1.11 9.30 -10.20
CA LEU A 134 1.20 8.39 -9.08
C LEU A 134 1.16 6.91 -9.53
N ILE A 135 0.20 6.53 -10.37
CA ILE A 135 0.13 5.16 -10.91
C ILE A 135 1.40 4.81 -11.68
N ASN A 136 1.92 5.74 -12.48
CA ASN A 136 3.17 5.54 -13.21
C ASN A 136 4.36 5.37 -12.27
N ALA A 137 4.47 6.19 -11.22
CA ALA A 137 5.52 6.04 -10.21
C ALA A 137 5.44 4.67 -9.52
N ALA A 138 4.24 4.25 -9.11
CA ALA A 138 3.98 2.97 -8.47
C ALA A 138 4.33 1.79 -9.38
N ARG A 139 3.90 1.86 -10.63
CA ARG A 139 4.19 0.87 -11.67
C ARG A 139 5.70 0.71 -11.85
N ASN A 140 6.40 1.81 -12.11
CA ASN A 140 7.85 1.79 -12.39
C ASN A 140 8.63 1.25 -11.18
N ARG A 141 8.28 1.68 -9.97
CA ARG A 141 8.88 1.20 -8.71
C ARG A 141 8.69 -0.31 -8.54
N ILE A 142 7.47 -0.80 -8.75
CA ILE A 142 7.17 -2.24 -8.61
C ILE A 142 7.86 -3.05 -9.71
N GLU A 143 7.95 -2.54 -10.95
CA GLU A 143 8.69 -3.21 -12.04
C GLU A 143 10.20 -3.31 -11.74
N GLU A 144 10.81 -2.28 -11.15
CA GLU A 144 12.20 -2.35 -10.66
C GLU A 144 12.36 -3.44 -9.60
N LEU A 145 11.42 -3.51 -8.64
CA LEU A 145 11.44 -4.51 -7.57
C LEU A 145 11.22 -5.93 -8.08
N ILE A 146 10.35 -6.11 -9.08
CA ILE A 146 10.17 -7.38 -9.79
C ILE A 146 11.48 -7.78 -10.47
N THR A 147 12.17 -6.83 -11.11
CA THR A 147 13.45 -7.09 -11.75
C THR A 147 14.49 -7.54 -10.73
N ASN A 148 14.55 -6.87 -9.56
CA ASN A 148 15.42 -7.29 -8.46
C ASN A 148 15.09 -8.69 -7.96
N TYR A 149 13.81 -8.98 -7.71
CA TYR A 149 13.34 -10.31 -7.30
C TYR A 149 13.70 -11.39 -8.34
N ASN A 150 13.48 -11.11 -9.62
CA ASN A 150 13.76 -12.03 -10.73
C ASN A 150 15.27 -12.32 -10.90
N ALA A 151 16.14 -11.41 -10.48
CA ALA A 151 17.59 -11.63 -10.48
C ALA A 151 18.09 -12.53 -9.33
N ARG A 152 17.30 -12.75 -8.27
CA ARG A 152 17.73 -13.53 -7.11
C ARG A 152 17.78 -15.04 -7.38
N PRO A 153 18.86 -15.75 -6.97
CA PRO A 153 18.92 -17.20 -7.01
C PRO A 153 18.09 -17.85 -5.89
N GLY A 154 17.90 -19.16 -5.97
CA GLY A 154 17.28 -19.98 -4.91
C GLY A 154 15.75 -20.09 -4.95
N ARG A 155 15.10 -19.67 -6.04
CA ARG A 155 13.65 -19.90 -6.24
C ARG A 155 13.34 -21.40 -6.40
N PRO A 156 12.18 -21.89 -5.92
CA PRO A 156 11.76 -23.27 -6.12
C PRO A 156 11.64 -23.63 -7.60
N ALA A 157 11.92 -24.90 -7.93
CA ALA A 157 11.66 -25.43 -9.26
C ALA A 157 10.16 -25.27 -9.60
N GLY A 158 9.84 -24.61 -10.72
CA GLY A 158 8.46 -24.27 -11.12
C GLY A 158 7.97 -22.88 -10.70
N VAL A 159 8.82 -22.08 -10.05
CA VAL A 159 8.61 -20.64 -9.85
C VAL A 159 9.50 -19.87 -10.83
N GLY A 160 8.91 -19.53 -11.98
CA GLY A 160 9.57 -18.72 -13.00
C GLY A 160 9.73 -17.25 -12.58
N ALA A 161 10.36 -16.48 -13.46
CA ALA A 161 10.35 -15.02 -13.35
C ALA A 161 8.90 -14.52 -13.39
N ILE A 162 8.57 -13.56 -12.53
CA ILE A 162 7.24 -12.96 -12.52
C ILE A 162 7.21 -11.66 -13.31
N THR A 163 6.03 -11.30 -13.80
CA THR A 163 5.76 -10.01 -14.44
C THR A 163 4.76 -9.20 -13.64
N LEU A 164 4.70 -7.89 -13.89
CA LEU A 164 3.67 -7.04 -13.27
C LEU A 164 2.26 -7.52 -13.62
N ASN A 165 2.06 -8.03 -14.84
CA ASN A 165 0.76 -8.56 -15.25
C ASN A 165 0.35 -9.78 -14.41
N GLU A 166 1.29 -10.67 -14.07
CA GLU A 166 0.98 -11.79 -13.18
C GLU A 166 0.64 -11.34 -11.77
N ILE A 167 1.29 -10.29 -11.24
CA ILE A 167 0.91 -9.70 -9.94
C ILE A 167 -0.49 -9.11 -10.01
N ARG A 168 -0.82 -8.41 -11.10
CA ARG A 168 -2.17 -7.87 -11.32
C ARG A 168 -3.21 -8.99 -11.30
N GLU A 169 -3.05 -10.01 -12.12
CA GLU A 169 -4.05 -11.06 -12.27
C GLU A 169 -4.18 -11.96 -11.04
N ARG A 170 -3.06 -12.28 -10.37
CA ARG A 170 -3.07 -13.25 -9.27
C ARG A 170 -3.28 -12.63 -7.88
N PHE A 171 -3.01 -11.33 -7.72
CA PHE A 171 -3.06 -10.67 -6.42
C PHE A 171 -3.93 -9.40 -6.43
N LEU A 172 -3.65 -8.44 -7.31
CA LEU A 172 -4.31 -7.13 -7.25
C LEU A 172 -5.77 -7.17 -7.74
N ARG A 173 -6.08 -7.92 -8.81
CA ARG A 173 -7.44 -8.06 -9.35
C ARG A 173 -8.36 -8.83 -8.39
N PRO A 174 -7.92 -9.94 -7.78
CA PRO A 174 -8.71 -10.57 -6.74
C PRO A 174 -8.93 -9.67 -5.51
N ALA A 175 -7.98 -8.81 -5.17
CA ALA A 175 -8.09 -7.87 -4.05
C ALA A 175 -9.22 -6.83 -4.22
N ILE A 176 -9.52 -6.43 -5.45
CA ILE A 176 -10.61 -5.49 -5.74
C ILE A 176 -11.91 -6.18 -6.18
N SER A 177 -11.97 -7.52 -6.15
CA SER A 177 -13.19 -8.26 -6.42
C SER A 177 -14.09 -8.30 -5.17
N PRO A 178 -15.42 -8.53 -5.31
CA PRO A 178 -16.29 -8.81 -4.16
C PRO A 178 -15.74 -9.96 -3.29
N GLY A 179 -15.67 -9.77 -1.97
CA GLY A 179 -15.06 -10.73 -1.03
C GLY A 179 -13.52 -10.66 -0.92
N GLY A 180 -12.90 -9.74 -1.66
CA GLY A 180 -11.45 -9.52 -1.68
C GLY A 180 -10.92 -8.56 -0.61
N GLU A 181 -11.73 -8.14 0.38
CA GLU A 181 -11.42 -7.03 1.30
C GLU A 181 -10.10 -7.23 2.03
N HIS A 182 -9.87 -8.43 2.56
CA HIS A 182 -8.62 -8.76 3.25
C HIS A 182 -7.39 -8.68 2.33
N TRP A 183 -7.53 -9.04 1.04
CA TRP A 183 -6.47 -8.88 0.05
C TRP A 183 -6.30 -7.43 -0.40
N ARG A 184 -7.37 -6.62 -0.38
CA ARG A 184 -7.29 -5.18 -0.67
C ARG A 184 -6.42 -4.44 0.33
N SER A 185 -6.55 -4.77 1.61
CA SER A 185 -5.65 -4.26 2.65
C SER A 185 -4.18 -4.65 2.37
N LEU A 186 -3.92 -5.91 1.95
CA LEU A 186 -2.57 -6.35 1.60
C LEU A 186 -2.03 -5.65 0.35
N ALA A 187 -2.86 -5.47 -0.68
CA ALA A 187 -2.48 -4.86 -1.94
C ALA A 187 -2.14 -3.37 -1.76
N THR A 188 -2.99 -2.63 -1.05
CA THR A 188 -2.75 -1.20 -0.77
C THR A 188 -1.56 -1.00 0.18
N ALA A 189 -1.37 -1.89 1.17
CA ALA A 189 -0.18 -1.90 2.01
C ALA A 189 1.11 -2.19 1.20
N PHE A 190 1.07 -3.12 0.25
CA PHE A 190 2.20 -3.43 -0.64
C PHE A 190 2.57 -2.25 -1.53
N ILE A 191 1.60 -1.63 -2.18
CA ILE A 191 1.82 -0.46 -3.05
C ILE A 191 2.41 0.70 -2.23
N SER A 192 1.83 1.01 -1.06
CA SER A 192 2.32 2.09 -0.21
C SER A 192 3.73 1.85 0.32
N PHE A 193 4.05 0.63 0.77
CA PHE A 193 5.39 0.26 1.21
C PHE A 193 6.43 0.42 0.10
N CYS A 194 6.07 0.07 -1.15
CA CYS A 194 6.98 0.25 -2.27
C CYS A 194 7.25 1.73 -2.57
N LEU A 195 6.20 2.57 -2.50
CA LEU A 195 6.26 4.00 -2.84
C LEU A 195 6.92 4.86 -1.75
N GLU A 196 6.68 4.51 -0.49
CA GLU A 196 7.26 5.20 0.66
C GLU A 196 8.80 5.15 0.65
N TRP A 197 9.40 4.15 -0.01
CA TRP A 197 10.85 4.03 -0.16
C TRP A 197 11.51 5.29 -0.73
N ASP A 198 10.91 5.92 -1.75
CA ASP A 198 11.49 7.10 -2.41
C ASP A 198 11.65 8.25 -1.40
N TYR A 199 10.57 8.58 -0.71
CA TYR A 199 10.58 9.60 0.35
C TYR A 199 11.56 9.25 1.48
N ARG A 200 11.63 7.98 1.92
CA ARG A 200 12.62 7.58 2.94
C ARG A 200 14.05 7.77 2.45
N ASN A 201 14.36 7.58 1.17
CA ASN A 201 15.72 7.85 0.67
C ASN A 201 16.06 9.34 0.66
N GLU A 202 15.09 10.20 0.36
CA GLU A 202 15.28 11.65 0.47
C GLU A 202 15.59 12.05 1.92
N LEU A 203 14.95 11.43 2.92
CA LEU A 203 15.28 11.67 4.33
C LEU A 203 16.71 11.29 4.70
N PHE A 204 17.33 10.29 4.04
CA PHE A 204 18.75 10.02 4.22
C PHE A 204 19.62 11.14 3.65
N ASP A 205 19.24 11.71 2.51
CA ASP A 205 20.00 12.78 1.84
C ASP A 205 19.89 14.12 2.57
N LEU A 206 18.73 14.38 3.20
CA LEU A 206 18.48 15.58 3.99
C LEU A 206 19.15 15.55 5.37
N ARG A 207 19.57 14.37 5.83
CA ARG A 207 20.07 14.19 7.19
C ARG A 207 21.51 14.71 7.32
N PRO A 208 21.79 15.73 8.15
CA PRO A 208 23.12 16.31 8.28
C PRO A 208 24.07 15.49 9.18
N GLY A 209 23.56 14.49 9.91
CA GLY A 209 24.34 13.71 10.87
C GLY A 209 23.50 12.72 11.68
N PRO A 210 24.07 12.08 12.72
CA PRO A 210 23.34 11.13 13.57
C PRO A 210 22.12 11.77 14.27
N GLY A 211 21.11 10.96 14.59
CA GLY A 211 19.72 11.37 14.82
C GLY A 211 18.80 10.14 14.81
N THR A 212 17.48 10.34 14.85
CA THR A 212 16.53 9.21 14.86
C THR A 212 16.60 8.40 13.55
N ALA A 213 16.60 7.07 13.69
CA ALA A 213 16.47 6.11 12.59
C ALA A 213 15.07 5.47 12.56
N GLU A 214 14.18 5.89 13.47
CA GLU A 214 12.81 5.39 13.61
C GLU A 214 12.03 5.34 12.29
N PRO A 215 12.04 6.38 11.42
CA PRO A 215 11.28 6.32 10.16
C PRO A 215 11.70 5.16 9.26
N PHE A 216 12.98 4.77 9.29
CA PHE A 216 13.50 3.66 8.49
C PHE A 216 13.14 2.31 9.12
N PHE A 217 13.21 2.23 10.45
CA PHE A 217 12.85 1.02 11.20
C PHE A 217 11.35 0.70 11.09
N LEU A 218 10.48 1.71 11.27
CA LEU A 218 9.04 1.55 11.11
C LEU A 218 8.67 1.15 9.69
N HIS A 219 9.34 1.75 8.69
CA HIS A 219 9.10 1.38 7.30
C HIS A 219 9.51 -0.08 7.01
N LEU A 220 10.71 -0.51 7.42
CA LEU A 220 11.13 -1.91 7.27
C LEU A 220 10.20 -2.87 8.03
N PHE A 221 9.80 -2.50 9.26
CA PHE A 221 8.89 -3.29 10.07
C PHE A 221 7.51 -3.44 9.42
N LYS A 222 6.95 -2.36 8.85
CA LYS A 222 5.72 -2.40 8.05
C LYS A 222 5.83 -3.41 6.91
N GLY A 223 6.94 -3.41 6.16
CA GLY A 223 7.19 -4.40 5.12
C GLY A 223 7.31 -5.85 5.64
N CYS A 224 7.92 -6.04 6.80
CA CYS A 224 7.98 -7.34 7.48
C CYS A 224 6.60 -7.85 7.94
N VAL A 225 5.76 -6.98 8.48
CA VAL A 225 4.38 -7.30 8.85
C VAL A 225 3.55 -7.63 7.61
N LEU A 226 3.76 -6.90 6.52
CA LEU A 226 3.15 -7.21 5.22
C LEU A 226 3.55 -8.59 4.72
N PHE A 227 4.84 -8.94 4.76
CA PHE A 227 5.30 -10.29 4.40
C PHE A 227 4.61 -11.37 5.24
N GLU A 228 4.59 -11.23 6.57
CA GLU A 228 3.91 -12.18 7.46
C GLU A 228 2.40 -12.29 7.13
N SER A 229 1.77 -11.16 6.81
CA SER A 229 0.34 -11.10 6.46
C SER A 229 0.05 -11.74 5.10
N LEU A 230 0.92 -11.59 4.10
CA LEU A 230 0.83 -12.29 2.81
C LEU A 230 0.96 -13.81 2.99
N LEU A 231 1.86 -14.26 3.87
CA LEU A 231 1.99 -15.69 4.17
C LEU A 231 0.73 -16.23 4.86
N LYS A 232 0.13 -15.47 5.79
CA LYS A 232 -1.07 -15.89 6.53
C LYS A 232 -2.35 -15.83 5.70
N GLY A 233 -2.49 -14.82 4.86
CA GLY A 233 -3.66 -14.58 4.00
C GLY A 233 -3.62 -15.31 2.66
N ASN A 234 -2.71 -16.28 2.51
CA ASN A 234 -2.52 -16.97 1.25
C ASN A 234 -3.71 -17.89 0.88
N PRO A 235 -4.08 -18.02 -0.41
CA PRO A 235 -5.20 -18.88 -0.84
C PRO A 235 -4.89 -20.38 -0.88
N ARG A 236 -3.62 -20.80 -0.85
CA ARG A 236 -3.23 -22.19 -1.08
C ARG A 236 -3.39 -23.07 0.14
N GLN A 237 -3.02 -22.55 1.30
CA GLN A 237 -2.91 -23.33 2.52
C GLN A 237 -3.33 -22.49 3.72
N GLY A 238 -4.35 -22.98 4.43
CA GLY A 238 -4.77 -22.40 5.70
C GLY A 238 -3.64 -22.48 6.73
N ILE A 239 -3.32 -21.34 7.32
CA ILE A 239 -2.37 -21.25 8.43
C ILE A 239 -3.13 -21.35 9.75
N PRO A 240 -2.68 -22.16 10.72
CA PRO A 240 -3.33 -22.22 12.02
C PRO A 240 -3.42 -20.84 12.68
N ALA A 241 -4.57 -20.54 13.29
CA ALA A 241 -4.76 -19.30 14.02
C ALA A 241 -3.67 -19.11 15.10
N HIS A 242 -3.26 -17.87 15.32
CA HIS A 242 -2.23 -17.49 16.30
C HIS A 242 -0.81 -18.03 16.04
N SER A 243 -0.53 -18.57 14.84
CA SER A 243 0.85 -18.93 14.45
C SER A 243 1.75 -17.70 14.39
N ASN A 244 2.94 -17.80 14.99
CA ASN A 244 4.01 -16.81 14.82
C ASN A 244 4.72 -17.00 13.47
N LEU A 245 5.46 -15.99 13.00
CA LEU A 245 6.15 -16.02 11.69
C LEU A 245 7.04 -17.26 11.51
N GLY A 246 7.74 -17.72 12.55
CA GLY A 246 8.60 -18.90 12.48
C GLY A 246 7.80 -20.17 12.17
N SER A 247 6.68 -20.37 12.87
CA SER A 247 5.77 -21.49 12.61
C SER A 247 5.13 -21.41 11.22
N VAL A 248 4.78 -20.21 10.74
CA VAL A 248 4.25 -20.01 9.38
C VAL A 248 5.28 -20.39 8.32
N LEU A 249 6.54 -19.95 8.47
CA LEU A 249 7.62 -20.31 7.53
C LEU A 249 7.91 -21.82 7.52
N GLN A 250 7.86 -22.47 8.69
CA GLN A 250 7.99 -23.93 8.79
C GLN A 250 6.84 -24.64 8.06
N ASN A 251 5.62 -24.16 8.22
CA ASN A 251 4.45 -24.75 7.58
C ASN A 251 4.48 -24.58 6.03
N LEU A 252 5.02 -23.46 5.55
CA LEU A 252 5.09 -23.12 4.13
C LEU A 252 6.44 -23.45 3.46
N HIS A 253 7.37 -24.12 4.15
CA HIS A 253 8.75 -24.25 3.70
C HIS A 253 8.89 -24.89 2.31
N VAL A 254 8.07 -25.90 2.01
CA VAL A 254 8.03 -26.57 0.69
C VAL A 254 7.57 -25.61 -0.39
N HIS A 255 6.48 -24.87 -0.15
CA HIS A 255 5.93 -23.92 -1.12
C HIS A 255 6.86 -22.74 -1.40
N LEU A 256 7.61 -22.30 -0.39
CA LEU A 256 8.59 -21.23 -0.49
C LEU A 256 9.99 -21.72 -0.93
N GLY A 257 10.24 -23.04 -0.99
CA GLY A 257 11.56 -23.61 -1.30
C GLY A 257 12.66 -23.16 -0.34
N ILE A 258 12.31 -23.06 0.94
CA ILE A 258 13.23 -22.68 2.02
C ILE A 258 13.50 -23.89 2.93
N PRO A 259 14.62 -23.88 3.67
CA PRO A 259 14.87 -24.88 4.71
C PRO A 259 13.77 -24.88 5.78
N ASN A 260 13.43 -26.07 6.28
CA ASN A 260 12.41 -26.28 7.31
C ASN A 260 12.81 -25.74 8.71
N ASN A 261 14.00 -25.16 8.86
CA ASN A 261 14.59 -24.75 10.14
C ASN A 261 15.20 -23.34 10.10
N ILE A 262 14.62 -22.43 9.29
CA ILE A 262 15.10 -21.06 9.18
C ILE A 262 15.09 -20.34 10.55
N ARG A 263 16.26 -19.85 10.98
CA ARG A 263 16.45 -19.22 12.30
C ARG A 263 16.29 -17.71 12.23
N ILE A 264 15.08 -17.24 12.52
CA ILE A 264 14.69 -15.83 12.43
C ILE A 264 14.61 -15.10 13.79
N GLY A 265 14.97 -15.75 14.89
CA GLY A 265 14.89 -15.18 16.25
C GLY A 265 16.22 -15.24 16.99
N GLY A 266 16.27 -14.58 18.16
CA GLY A 266 17.45 -14.60 19.06
C GLY A 266 18.63 -13.77 18.55
N ILE A 267 18.37 -12.72 17.77
CA ILE A 267 19.39 -11.84 17.19
C ILE A 267 19.01 -10.37 17.40
N ASP A 268 20.00 -9.54 17.69
CA ASP A 268 19.82 -8.09 17.84
C ASP A 268 20.01 -7.37 16.49
N PHE A 269 19.52 -6.13 16.41
CA PHE A 269 19.53 -5.37 15.15
C PHE A 269 20.96 -5.01 14.69
N PRO A 270 21.90 -4.63 15.59
CA PRO A 270 23.31 -4.45 15.21
C PRO A 270 23.94 -5.70 14.57
N THR A 271 23.62 -6.89 15.07
CA THR A 271 24.09 -8.14 14.47
C THR A 271 23.47 -8.35 13.09
N ILE A 272 22.19 -8.04 12.89
CA ILE A 272 21.58 -8.07 11.56
C ILE A 272 22.36 -7.20 10.58
N LEU A 273 22.70 -5.96 10.95
CA LEU A 273 23.46 -5.05 10.09
C LEU A 273 24.89 -5.54 9.82
N ARG A 274 25.56 -6.13 10.81
CA ARG A 274 26.88 -6.73 10.63
C ARG A 274 26.84 -7.92 9.67
N ASP A 275 25.88 -8.82 9.87
CA ASP A 275 25.69 -10.01 9.02
C ASP A 275 25.29 -9.63 7.59
N LEU A 276 24.61 -8.49 7.41
CA LEU A 276 24.19 -8.00 6.11
C LEU A 276 25.36 -7.87 5.14
N ALA A 277 26.53 -7.41 5.61
CA ALA A 277 27.70 -7.21 4.75
C ALA A 277 28.14 -8.49 4.01
N GLY A 278 28.06 -9.65 4.67
CA GLY A 278 28.44 -10.96 4.12
C GLY A 278 27.28 -11.78 3.55
N ALA A 279 26.05 -11.26 3.60
CA ALA A 279 24.88 -11.96 3.10
C ALA A 279 24.96 -12.20 1.58
N ASP A 280 24.45 -13.33 1.09
CA ASP A 280 24.27 -13.56 -0.35
C ASP A 280 22.96 -12.89 -0.86
N ASP A 281 22.73 -12.98 -2.17
CA ASP A 281 21.54 -12.39 -2.81
C ASP A 281 20.39 -13.39 -3.01
N SER A 282 20.48 -14.61 -2.44
CA SER A 282 19.45 -15.63 -2.58
C SER A 282 18.11 -15.21 -1.96
N ILE A 283 17.03 -15.83 -2.44
CA ILE A 283 15.71 -15.59 -1.85
C ILE A 283 15.59 -16.12 -0.42
N GLN A 284 16.32 -17.19 -0.10
CA GLN A 284 16.36 -17.76 1.26
C GLN A 284 16.99 -16.76 2.24
N THR A 285 18.07 -16.10 1.84
CA THR A 285 18.69 -15.02 2.62
C THR A 285 17.76 -13.83 2.76
N ALA A 286 17.05 -13.43 1.70
CA ALA A 286 16.07 -12.35 1.78
C ALA A 286 14.96 -12.64 2.81
N ILE A 287 14.41 -13.87 2.80
CA ILE A 287 13.39 -14.30 3.77
C ILE A 287 13.96 -14.37 5.19
N LEU A 288 15.19 -14.86 5.36
CA LEU A 288 15.88 -14.91 6.64
C LEU A 288 16.00 -13.51 7.26
N PHE A 289 16.52 -12.55 6.51
CA PHE A 289 16.70 -11.17 6.98
C PHE A 289 15.36 -10.50 7.26
N THR A 290 14.36 -10.68 6.39
CA THR A 290 13.00 -10.18 6.63
C THR A 290 12.41 -10.71 7.94
N GLY A 291 12.58 -12.01 8.21
CA GLY A 291 12.14 -12.61 9.47
C GLY A 291 12.91 -12.13 10.69
N ARG A 292 14.23 -11.93 10.58
CA ARG A 292 15.06 -11.38 11.65
C ARG A 292 14.63 -9.95 11.99
N ILE A 293 14.46 -9.08 10.99
CA ILE A 293 14.00 -7.69 11.19
C ILE A 293 12.64 -7.69 11.90
N ARG A 294 11.68 -8.51 11.44
CA ARG A 294 10.35 -8.64 12.05
C ARG A 294 10.45 -8.91 13.56
N ASN A 295 11.29 -9.87 13.94
CA ASN A 295 11.43 -10.34 15.32
C ASN A 295 12.35 -9.49 16.18
N THR A 296 12.96 -8.45 15.64
CA THR A 296 13.88 -7.59 16.38
C THR A 296 13.36 -6.17 16.46
N VAL A 297 13.04 -5.54 15.32
CA VAL A 297 12.57 -4.15 15.27
C VAL A 297 11.20 -3.97 15.94
N GLY A 298 10.35 -5.01 15.92
CA GLY A 298 9.04 -4.94 16.58
C GLY A 298 9.08 -4.86 18.11
N HIS A 299 10.25 -5.04 18.74
CA HIS A 299 10.39 -5.04 20.20
C HIS A 299 11.07 -3.79 20.77
N ASP A 300 11.71 -2.97 19.93
CA ASP A 300 12.40 -1.76 20.36
C ASP A 300 12.49 -0.76 19.17
N LEU A 301 12.24 0.52 19.43
CA LEU A 301 12.42 1.61 18.46
C LEU A 301 13.61 2.51 18.83
N GLY A 302 14.11 2.42 20.07
CA GLY A 302 15.20 3.21 20.61
C GLY A 302 16.59 2.69 20.24
N TRP A 303 16.71 1.99 19.11
CA TRP A 303 17.99 1.44 18.68
C TRP A 303 19.01 2.55 18.44
N VAL A 304 20.11 2.51 19.20
CA VAL A 304 21.22 3.46 19.09
C VAL A 304 22.00 3.28 17.77
N VAL A 305 21.87 2.09 17.15
CA VAL A 305 22.59 1.78 15.91
C VAL A 305 22.06 2.61 14.74
N GLN A 306 23.01 3.18 14.00
CA GLN A 306 22.72 3.96 12.81
C GLN A 306 22.69 3.03 11.60
N ILE A 307 21.53 2.93 10.98
CA ILE A 307 21.41 2.34 9.65
C ILE A 307 21.82 3.39 8.61
N ASP A 308 22.68 3.02 7.66
CA ASP A 308 23.03 3.88 6.53
C ASP A 308 22.11 3.64 5.33
N LYS A 309 22.18 4.54 4.33
CA LYS A 309 21.33 4.49 3.13
C LYS A 309 21.51 3.18 2.35
N HIS A 310 22.73 2.66 2.26
CA HIS A 310 23.03 1.43 1.53
C HIS A 310 22.48 0.19 2.25
N GLN A 311 22.68 0.12 3.57
CA GLN A 311 22.11 -0.93 4.42
C GLN A 311 20.58 -0.92 4.34
N TYR A 312 19.95 0.25 4.49
CA TYR A 312 18.51 0.41 4.35
C TYR A 312 18.00 -0.04 2.99
N HIS A 313 18.64 0.38 1.91
CA HIS A 313 18.29 -0.04 0.55
C HIS A 313 18.36 -1.56 0.38
N ARG A 314 19.42 -2.17 0.91
CA ARG A 314 19.62 -3.62 0.81
C ARG A 314 18.56 -4.40 1.62
N LEU A 315 18.25 -3.96 2.84
CA LEU A 315 17.18 -4.54 3.65
C LEU A 315 15.81 -4.36 2.99
N PHE A 316 15.51 -3.18 2.45
CA PHE A 316 14.29 -2.92 1.70
C PHE A 316 14.13 -3.88 0.51
N ARG A 317 15.20 -4.10 -0.27
CA ARG A 317 15.21 -5.07 -1.37
C ARG A 317 14.99 -6.51 -0.91
N MET A 318 15.48 -6.90 0.27
CA MET A 318 15.22 -8.21 0.85
C MET A 318 13.76 -8.38 1.27
N VAL A 319 13.19 -7.36 1.92
CA VAL A 319 11.80 -7.37 2.37
C VAL A 319 10.84 -7.40 1.17
N THR A 320 11.01 -6.50 0.20
CA THR A 320 10.20 -6.49 -1.03
C THR A 320 10.31 -7.79 -1.82
N SER A 321 11.52 -8.35 -1.95
CA SER A 321 11.70 -9.65 -2.62
C SER A 321 10.99 -10.78 -1.87
N SER A 322 10.94 -10.75 -0.55
CA SER A 322 10.22 -11.73 0.26
C SER A 322 8.71 -11.62 0.06
N CYS A 323 8.16 -10.39 0.01
CA CYS A 323 6.75 -10.15 -0.32
C CYS A 323 6.41 -10.65 -1.73
N LEU A 324 7.21 -10.28 -2.74
CA LEU A 324 7.03 -10.72 -4.12
C LEU A 324 7.14 -12.25 -4.25
N HIS A 325 8.02 -12.88 -3.47
CA HIS A 325 8.14 -14.32 -3.44
C HIS A 325 6.90 -15.00 -2.85
N ALA A 326 6.36 -14.48 -1.74
CA ALA A 326 5.11 -14.97 -1.17
C ALA A 326 3.97 -14.89 -2.20
N ILE A 327 3.85 -13.75 -2.91
CA ILE A 327 2.88 -13.59 -3.99
C ILE A 327 3.12 -14.64 -5.10
N ALA A 328 4.34 -14.73 -5.62
CA ALA A 328 4.70 -15.62 -6.72
C ALA A 328 4.49 -17.11 -6.41
N CYS A 329 4.68 -17.51 -5.16
CA CYS A 329 4.59 -18.90 -4.72
C CYS A 329 3.20 -19.28 -4.21
N LEU A 330 2.45 -18.35 -3.63
CA LEU A 330 1.24 -18.68 -2.88
C LEU A 330 -0.06 -18.14 -3.49
N TYR A 331 0.01 -17.12 -4.35
CA TYR A 331 -1.15 -16.51 -4.99
C TYR A 331 -1.11 -16.93 -6.46
N ARG A 332 -1.64 -18.11 -6.79
CA ARG A 332 -1.69 -18.64 -8.16
C ARG A 332 -3.02 -19.28 -8.46
#